data_AF-Q17QF1-F1
#
_entry.id   AF-Q17QF1-F1
#
_cell.length_a   1.000
_cell.length_b   1.000
_cell.length_c   1.000
_cell.angle_alpha   90.00
_cell.angle_beta   90.00
_cell.angle_gamma   90.00
#
_symmetry.space_group_name_H-M   'P 1'
#
loop_
_entity.id
_entity.type
_entity.pdbx_description
1 polymer ?
#
loop_
_entity_poly.entity_id
_entity_poly.type
_entity_poly.pdbx_seq_one_letter_code
_entity_poly.pdbx_strand_id
1 'polypeptide(L)'
;MALFAVLQTTFLLALLPLRTYQSEVLSEPLPLTPESLNVSINSTKQCLHLQWTVHNPDYHQEFKMVFQIQISRFKASNVIWLENYSTTVKRNQVLHWSWESELPLECAIHFVRMRTMVDDARIPAPRLWSNWSSWEKADAQNSLGDHPLYVFPKDKLVEEGSNVTVCYISMNHQDNISCYLEDVLIYGRQLDQNVWAFEFKNVSFIRKTGTNFYCKGQGDPEGVVLLVSKVLEEPKNFSCETQDLKTLTCTWDPGNDTGLIQLPSYTLFESFSGKKTLCKHRNRCDWQVTQDSQEMYNFTLVAENYFRKRSVSILFNLIHGGET
;
A
#
# COMPACT_ATOMS: atom_id res chain seq x y z
N MET A 1 -51.64 -93.99 -8.37
CA MET A 1 -51.03 -94.63 -7.18
C MET A 1 -49.69 -95.18 -7.63
N ALA A 2 -48.51 -94.87 -7.11
CA ALA A 2 -48.03 -94.31 -5.84
C ALA A 2 -46.72 -93.53 -6.18
N LEU A 3 -46.46 -92.32 -5.66
CA LEU A 3 -46.00 -91.91 -4.32
C LEU A 3 -44.51 -92.24 -4.01
N PHE A 4 -43.82 -91.20 -3.51
CA PHE A 4 -42.51 -91.12 -2.82
C PHE A 4 -41.24 -90.86 -3.69
N ALA A 5 -40.63 -89.67 -3.59
CA ALA A 5 -39.61 -89.20 -2.60
C ALA A 5 -38.19 -89.69 -3.01
N VAL A 6 -37.06 -88.99 -2.88
CA VAL A 6 -36.64 -87.74 -2.23
C VAL A 6 -35.21 -87.43 -2.74
N LEU A 7 -34.80 -86.14 -2.69
CA LEU A 7 -33.43 -85.55 -2.72
C LEU A 7 -32.36 -86.08 -3.70
N GLN A 8 -31.71 -85.16 -4.43
CA GLN A 8 -30.38 -84.66 -4.05
C GLN A 8 -29.94 -83.46 -4.92
N THR A 9 -29.32 -82.51 -4.23
CA THR A 9 -28.72 -81.25 -4.66
C THR A 9 -27.44 -81.44 -5.49
N THR A 10 -27.29 -80.68 -6.57
CA THR A 10 -25.99 -80.34 -7.15
C THR A 10 -25.92 -78.85 -7.49
N PHE A 11 -24.91 -78.20 -6.93
CA PHE A 11 -24.58 -76.78 -7.02
C PHE A 11 -23.70 -76.57 -8.27
N LEU A 12 -24.03 -75.63 -9.15
CA LEU A 12 -23.16 -75.20 -10.25
C LEU A 12 -22.90 -73.69 -10.11
N LEU A 13 -21.70 -73.37 -9.63
CA LEU A 13 -21.13 -72.02 -9.58
C LEU A 13 -20.75 -71.58 -11.00
N ALA A 14 -21.41 -70.55 -11.51
CA ALA A 14 -20.97 -69.79 -12.68
C ALA A 14 -20.38 -68.45 -12.20
N LEU A 15 -19.05 -68.33 -12.27
CA LEU A 15 -18.33 -67.08 -12.00
C LEU A 15 -18.32 -66.22 -13.28
N LEU A 16 -19.08 -65.13 -13.28
CA LEU A 16 -18.97 -64.05 -14.27
C LEU A 16 -18.00 -62.99 -13.73
N PRO A 17 -16.94 -62.58 -14.45
CA PRO A 17 -16.10 -61.48 -14.02
C PRO A 17 -16.82 -60.14 -14.30
N LEU A 18 -17.37 -59.52 -13.25
CA LEU A 18 -17.76 -58.11 -13.30
C LEU A 18 -16.48 -57.28 -13.36
N ARG A 19 -16.18 -56.76 -14.55
CA ARG A 19 -15.16 -55.73 -14.76
C ARG A 19 -15.72 -54.42 -14.21
N THR A 20 -15.51 -54.14 -12.93
CA THR A 20 -15.81 -52.84 -12.35
C THR A 20 -14.82 -51.83 -12.93
N TYR A 21 -15.28 -51.03 -13.88
CA TYR A 21 -14.60 -49.82 -14.32
C TYR A 21 -14.70 -48.83 -13.17
N GLN A 22 -13.66 -48.78 -12.33
CA GLN A 22 -13.54 -47.80 -11.28
C GLN A 22 -13.26 -46.47 -11.97
N SER A 23 -14.30 -45.67 -12.20
CA SER A 23 -14.11 -44.25 -12.52
C SER A 23 -13.38 -43.66 -11.33
N GLU A 24 -12.13 -43.25 -11.52
CA GLU A 24 -11.49 -42.30 -10.62
C GLU A 24 -12.44 -41.10 -10.55
N VAL A 25 -13.12 -40.94 -9.42
CA VAL A 25 -13.73 -39.68 -9.05
C VAL A 25 -12.56 -38.74 -8.91
N LEU A 26 -12.28 -37.96 -9.94
CA LEU A 26 -11.36 -36.84 -9.90
C LEU A 26 -11.85 -35.96 -8.75
N SER A 27 -11.18 -36.04 -7.60
CA SER A 27 -11.46 -35.18 -6.45
C SER A 27 -11.54 -33.74 -6.96
N GLU A 28 -12.72 -33.13 -6.83
CA GLU A 28 -12.94 -31.75 -7.21
C GLU A 28 -11.82 -30.91 -6.55
N PRO A 29 -11.01 -30.16 -7.32
CA PRO A 29 -9.95 -29.35 -6.73
C PRO A 29 -10.62 -28.32 -5.83
N LEU A 30 -10.62 -28.58 -4.51
CA LEU A 30 -11.16 -27.66 -3.52
C LEU A 30 -10.45 -26.33 -3.73
N PRO A 31 -11.16 -25.27 -4.16
CA PRO A 31 -10.51 -24.00 -4.42
C PRO A 31 -9.95 -23.50 -3.09
N LEU A 32 -8.63 -23.30 -3.05
CA LEU A 32 -7.84 -23.01 -1.85
C LEU A 32 -8.25 -21.66 -1.26
N THR A 33 -9.30 -21.69 -0.43
CA THR A 33 -9.82 -20.47 0.20
C THR A 33 -8.73 -19.94 1.13
N PRO A 34 -8.43 -18.63 1.10
CA PRO A 34 -7.42 -18.06 1.96
C PRO A 34 -7.79 -18.28 3.43
N GLU A 35 -6.82 -18.76 4.20
CA GLU A 35 -6.94 -19.04 5.62
C GLU A 35 -6.28 -17.92 6.42
N SER A 36 -6.83 -17.65 7.61
CA SER A 36 -6.25 -16.71 8.58
C SER A 36 -6.06 -15.30 8.01
N LEU A 37 -7.05 -14.77 7.28
CA LEU A 37 -7.04 -13.36 6.89
C LEU A 37 -7.05 -12.51 8.17
N ASN A 38 -6.02 -11.70 8.32
CA ASN A 38 -5.88 -10.71 9.36
C ASN A 38 -5.79 -9.32 8.73
N VAL A 39 -6.57 -8.39 9.27
CA VAL A 39 -6.63 -7.00 8.81
C VAL A 39 -6.25 -6.11 9.97
N SER A 40 -5.24 -5.27 9.75
CA SER A 40 -4.77 -4.30 10.73
C SER A 40 -4.78 -2.90 10.15
N ILE A 41 -4.99 -1.91 11.01
CA ILE A 41 -5.02 -0.49 10.63
C ILE A 41 -3.65 0.12 10.93
N ASN A 42 -3.11 0.85 9.96
CA ASN A 42 -2.00 1.77 10.20
C ASN A 42 -2.51 3.21 10.07
N SER A 43 -2.91 3.79 11.21
CA SER A 43 -3.42 5.17 11.30
C SER A 43 -2.40 6.21 10.84
N THR A 44 -1.10 6.01 11.09
CA THR A 44 -0.08 6.97 10.66
C THR A 44 0.03 7.06 9.14
N LYS A 45 -0.08 5.91 8.45
CA LYS A 45 -0.02 5.83 6.99
C LYS A 45 -1.40 5.86 6.32
N GLN A 46 -2.47 5.86 7.12
CA GLN A 46 -3.86 5.80 6.64
C GLN A 46 -4.10 4.63 5.65
N CYS A 47 -3.55 3.46 5.98
CA CYS A 47 -3.68 2.26 5.14
C CYS A 47 -4.06 1.00 5.94
N LEU A 48 -4.84 0.12 5.30
CA LEU A 48 -5.17 -1.21 5.79
C LEU A 48 -4.06 -2.17 5.38
N HIS A 49 -3.52 -2.93 6.34
CA HIS A 49 -2.57 -4.01 6.10
C HIS A 49 -3.26 -5.36 6.23
N LEU A 50 -3.24 -6.12 5.15
CA LEU A 50 -3.79 -7.47 5.08
C LEU A 50 -2.64 -8.47 5.17
N GLN A 51 -2.86 -9.50 5.97
CA GLN A 51 -1.98 -10.65 6.08
C GLN A 51 -2.81 -11.92 5.98
N TRP A 52 -2.40 -12.87 5.16
CA TRP A 52 -3.12 -14.14 5.05
C TRP A 52 -2.19 -15.25 4.60
N THR A 53 -2.69 -16.47 4.76
CA THR A 53 -2.03 -17.68 4.29
C THR A 53 -2.95 -18.43 3.33
N VAL A 54 -2.37 -19.26 2.48
CA VAL A 54 -3.14 -20.21 1.68
C VAL A 54 -2.61 -21.59 2.01
N HIS A 55 -3.52 -22.52 2.31
CA HIS A 55 -3.14 -23.90 2.49
C HIS A 55 -2.63 -24.44 1.15
N ASN A 56 -1.34 -24.75 1.05
CA ASN A 56 -0.78 -25.41 -0.12
C ASN A 56 -0.40 -26.85 0.27
N PRO A 57 -1.19 -27.85 -0.15
CA PRO A 57 -0.92 -29.25 0.22
C PRO A 57 0.33 -29.81 -0.46
N ASP A 58 0.77 -29.26 -1.61
CA ASP A 58 1.92 -29.77 -2.36
C ASP A 58 3.24 -29.06 -2.01
N TYR A 59 4.16 -29.81 -1.41
CA TYR A 59 5.43 -29.32 -0.86
C TYR A 59 6.41 -28.73 -1.88
N HIS A 60 6.27 -29.04 -3.17
CA HIS A 60 7.28 -28.77 -4.19
C HIS A 60 6.86 -27.76 -5.26
N GLN A 61 5.65 -27.21 -5.18
CA GLN A 61 5.08 -26.40 -6.25
C GLN A 61 4.66 -25.01 -5.76
N GLU A 62 5.30 -23.99 -6.32
CA GLU A 62 4.83 -22.61 -6.24
C GLU A 62 3.65 -22.46 -7.20
N PHE A 63 2.56 -21.78 -6.82
CA PHE A 63 1.42 -21.57 -7.70
C PHE A 63 1.22 -20.09 -7.99
N LYS A 64 0.95 -19.77 -9.25
CA LYS A 64 0.41 -18.46 -9.60
C LYS A 64 -1.04 -18.40 -9.15
N MET A 65 -1.36 -17.45 -8.27
CA MET A 65 -2.70 -17.27 -7.73
C MET A 65 -3.17 -15.84 -7.96
N VAL A 66 -4.48 -15.70 -8.13
CA VAL A 66 -5.18 -14.42 -8.19
C VAL A 66 -6.08 -14.31 -6.96
N PHE A 67 -5.91 -13.25 -6.20
CA PHE A 67 -6.73 -12.89 -5.05
C PHE A 67 -7.68 -11.78 -5.46
N GLN A 68 -8.98 -12.01 -5.40
CA GLN A 68 -9.96 -10.94 -5.53
C GLN A 68 -10.27 -10.40 -4.13
N ILE A 69 -9.87 -9.15 -3.89
CA ILE A 69 -9.99 -8.48 -2.60
C ILE A 69 -11.17 -7.52 -2.68
N GLN A 70 -12.04 -7.59 -1.67
CA GLN A 70 -13.19 -6.71 -1.54
C GLN A 70 -13.13 -5.94 -0.23
N ILE A 71 -13.30 -4.62 -0.31
CA ILE A 71 -13.33 -3.73 0.86
C ILE A 71 -14.67 -3.00 0.88
N SER A 72 -15.33 -3.06 2.03
CA SER A 72 -16.57 -2.36 2.31
C SER A 72 -16.40 -1.35 3.44
N ARG A 73 -17.27 -0.36 3.51
CA ARG A 73 -17.20 0.74 4.48
C ARG A 73 -18.54 0.97 5.18
N PHE A 74 -18.51 1.21 6.49
CA PHE A 74 -19.66 1.35 7.43
C PHE A 74 -20.47 0.06 7.61
N LYS A 75 -20.83 -0.61 6.52
CA LYS A 75 -21.54 -1.90 6.51
C LYS A 75 -20.87 -2.83 5.51
N ALA A 76 -20.84 -4.13 5.81
CA ALA A 76 -20.26 -5.14 4.92
C ALA A 76 -20.90 -5.16 3.52
N SER A 77 -22.18 -4.76 3.40
CA SER A 77 -22.89 -4.66 2.12
C SER A 77 -22.48 -3.46 1.24
N ASN A 78 -21.83 -2.45 1.81
CA ASN A 78 -21.45 -1.23 1.09
C ASN A 78 -20.00 -1.32 0.59
N VAL A 79 -19.84 -1.98 -0.56
CA VAL A 79 -18.55 -2.22 -1.21
C VAL A 79 -18.03 -0.95 -1.87
N ILE A 80 -16.81 -0.56 -1.53
CA ILE A 80 -16.13 0.61 -2.09
C ILE A 80 -14.93 0.25 -2.97
N TRP A 81 -14.45 -0.99 -2.87
CA TRP A 81 -13.27 -1.46 -3.59
C TRP A 81 -13.41 -2.93 -3.95
N LEU A 82 -13.04 -3.29 -5.19
CA LEU A 82 -13.00 -4.67 -5.67
C LEU A 82 -11.94 -4.80 -6.76
N GLU A 83 -10.82 -5.44 -6.43
CA GLU A 83 -9.71 -5.62 -7.38
C GLU A 83 -9.05 -6.99 -7.24
N ASN A 84 -8.30 -7.36 -8.29
CA ASN A 84 -7.54 -8.58 -8.36
C ASN A 84 -6.06 -8.31 -8.11
N TYR A 85 -5.46 -9.05 -7.18
CA TYR A 85 -4.04 -9.07 -6.89
C TYR A 85 -3.44 -10.42 -7.29
N SER A 86 -2.51 -10.42 -8.23
CA SER A 86 -1.86 -11.65 -8.71
C SER A 86 -0.47 -11.78 -8.12
N THR A 87 -0.14 -12.96 -7.59
CA THR A 87 1.19 -13.25 -7.07
C THR A 87 1.52 -14.75 -7.10
N THR A 88 2.80 -15.07 -6.95
CA THR A 88 3.26 -16.45 -6.81
C THR A 88 3.29 -16.82 -5.33
N VAL A 89 2.59 -17.89 -4.98
CA VAL A 89 2.43 -18.34 -3.60
C VAL A 89 3.30 -19.56 -3.34
N LYS A 90 4.15 -19.45 -2.32
CA LYS A 90 4.96 -20.57 -1.80
C LYS A 90 4.29 -21.19 -0.58
N ARG A 91 4.68 -22.42 -0.25
CA ARG A 91 4.20 -23.13 0.94
C ARG A 91 4.46 -22.31 2.21
N ASN A 92 3.46 -22.22 3.09
CA ASN A 92 3.52 -21.52 4.39
C ASN A 92 3.98 -20.05 4.28
N GLN A 93 3.88 -19.45 3.09
CA GLN A 93 4.18 -18.05 2.91
C GLN A 93 3.05 -17.22 3.47
N VAL A 94 3.39 -16.29 4.37
CA VAL A 94 2.49 -15.20 4.75
C VAL A 94 2.53 -14.16 3.64
N LEU A 95 1.38 -13.91 3.05
CA LEU A 95 1.21 -12.90 2.03
C LEU A 95 0.84 -11.58 2.69
N HIS A 96 1.32 -10.48 2.11
CA HIS A 96 1.10 -9.14 2.60
C HIS A 96 0.58 -8.27 1.46
N TRP A 97 -0.42 -7.45 1.76
CA TRP A 97 -0.90 -6.42 0.84
C TRP A 97 -1.44 -5.24 1.64
N SER A 98 -1.34 -4.04 1.05
CA SER A 98 -1.80 -2.81 1.70
C SER A 98 -2.73 -2.02 0.78
N TRP A 99 -3.74 -1.42 1.38
CA TRP A 99 -4.66 -0.51 0.71
C TRP A 99 -4.66 0.85 1.39
N GLU A 100 -4.41 1.90 0.63
CA GLU A 100 -4.51 3.28 1.10
C GLU A 100 -5.95 3.77 0.98
N SER A 101 -6.47 4.35 2.06
CA SER A 101 -7.85 4.85 2.09
C SER A 101 -7.91 6.33 1.74
N GLU A 102 -8.84 6.68 0.85
CA GLU A 102 -9.15 8.08 0.52
C GLU A 102 -9.76 8.86 1.71
N LEU A 103 -10.42 8.13 2.63
CA LEU A 103 -10.99 8.66 3.88
C LEU A 103 -10.13 8.20 5.05
N PRO A 104 -9.87 9.03 6.07
CA PRO A 104 -9.13 8.56 7.23
C PRO A 104 -9.80 7.34 7.87
N LEU A 105 -9.01 6.33 8.24
CA LEU A 105 -9.48 5.01 8.65
C LEU A 105 -10.26 5.05 9.97
N GLU A 106 -10.05 6.07 10.79
CA GLU A 106 -10.81 6.32 12.02
C GLU A 106 -12.26 6.71 11.72
N CYS A 107 -12.51 7.36 10.57
CA CYS A 107 -13.83 7.88 10.22
C CYS A 107 -14.83 6.79 9.84
N ALA A 108 -14.38 5.56 9.59
CA ALA A 108 -15.27 4.51 9.15
C ALA A 108 -14.76 3.12 9.52
N ILE A 109 -15.71 2.25 9.88
CA ILE A 109 -15.46 0.82 10.01
C ILE A 109 -15.25 0.25 8.61
N HIS A 110 -14.17 -0.50 8.42
CA HIS A 110 -13.89 -1.20 7.18
C HIS A 110 -14.09 -2.70 7.36
N PHE A 111 -14.62 -3.35 6.32
CA PHE A 111 -14.77 -4.80 6.26
C PHE A 111 -14.02 -5.31 5.05
N VAL A 112 -13.20 -6.33 5.24
CA VAL A 112 -12.42 -6.92 4.15
C VAL A 112 -12.75 -8.39 4.04
N ARG A 113 -12.90 -8.87 2.81
CA ARG A 113 -12.91 -10.30 2.51
C ARG A 113 -12.20 -10.53 1.19
N MET A 114 -11.83 -11.77 0.94
CA MET A 114 -11.20 -12.15 -0.31
C MET A 114 -11.59 -13.55 -0.75
N ARG A 115 -11.34 -13.83 -2.03
CA ARG A 115 -11.41 -15.17 -2.61
C ARG A 115 -10.27 -15.37 -3.59
N THR A 116 -9.99 -16.61 -3.91
CA THR A 116 -8.82 -16.99 -4.70
C THR A 116 -9.21 -17.73 -5.96
N MET A 117 -8.32 -17.66 -6.94
CA MET A 117 -8.36 -18.48 -8.14
C MET A 117 -6.93 -18.89 -8.46
N VAL A 118 -6.71 -20.18 -8.72
CA VAL A 118 -5.42 -20.67 -9.19
C VAL A 118 -5.29 -20.37 -10.68
N ASP A 119 -4.24 -19.65 -11.07
CA ASP A 119 -3.92 -19.27 -12.45
C ASP A 119 -2.55 -19.83 -12.84
N ASP A 120 -2.42 -21.16 -12.74
CA ASP A 120 -1.20 -21.87 -13.09
C ASP A 120 -1.40 -22.72 -14.34
N ALA A 121 -0.58 -22.47 -15.36
CA ALA A 121 -0.64 -23.20 -16.63
C ALA A 121 -0.42 -24.72 -16.47
N ARG A 122 0.17 -25.17 -15.35
CA ARG A 122 0.39 -26.59 -15.05
C ARG A 122 -0.84 -27.31 -14.51
N ILE A 123 -1.89 -26.59 -14.12
CA ILE A 123 -3.14 -27.17 -13.61
C ILE A 123 -4.20 -27.11 -14.72
N PRO A 124 -4.47 -28.23 -15.41
CA PRO A 124 -5.53 -28.30 -16.41
C PRO A 124 -6.87 -28.57 -15.71
N ALA A 125 -7.56 -27.50 -15.33
CA ALA A 125 -8.91 -27.53 -14.75
C ALA A 125 -9.58 -26.16 -14.98
N PRO A 126 -10.92 -26.04 -14.89
CA PRO A 126 -11.56 -24.75 -15.02
C PRO A 126 -11.04 -23.78 -13.95
N ARG A 127 -10.77 -22.53 -14.35
CA ARG A 127 -10.37 -21.43 -13.47
C ARG A 127 -11.55 -21.03 -12.58
N LEU A 128 -11.75 -21.79 -11.51
CA LEU A 128 -12.83 -21.59 -10.56
C LEU A 128 -12.38 -20.70 -9.41
N TRP A 129 -13.26 -19.77 -9.03
CA TRP A 129 -13.08 -18.98 -7.83
C TRP A 129 -13.43 -19.82 -6.60
N SER A 130 -12.67 -19.62 -5.52
CA SER A 130 -13.05 -20.08 -4.19
C SER A 130 -14.30 -19.38 -3.69
N ASN A 131 -14.85 -19.96 -2.63
CA ASN A 131 -15.77 -19.23 -1.78
C ASN A 131 -15.07 -17.99 -1.19
N TRP A 132 -15.86 -16.98 -0.87
CA TRP A 132 -15.39 -15.82 -0.13
C TRP A 132 -15.00 -16.22 1.30
N SER A 133 -13.92 -15.63 1.81
CA SER A 133 -13.61 -15.64 3.23
C SER A 133 -14.73 -14.98 4.05
N SER A 134 -14.70 -15.18 5.37
CA SER A 134 -15.41 -14.31 6.30
C SER A 134 -15.04 -12.85 6.09
N TRP A 135 -15.95 -11.97 6.48
CA TRP A 135 -15.65 -10.55 6.61
C TRP A 135 -14.81 -10.32 7.86
N GLU A 136 -13.62 -9.78 7.67
CA GLU A 136 -12.76 -9.31 8.74
C GLU A 136 -13.01 -7.82 8.99
N LYS A 137 -13.30 -7.47 10.25
CA LYS A 137 -13.62 -6.11 10.66
C LYS A 137 -12.35 -5.37 11.06
N ALA A 138 -12.12 -4.20 10.47
CA ALA A 138 -11.07 -3.27 10.85
C ALA A 138 -11.73 -1.97 11.34
N ASP A 139 -11.53 -1.64 12.62
CA ASP A 139 -12.26 -0.56 13.28
C ASP A 139 -11.35 0.20 14.24
N ALA A 140 -10.90 1.37 13.80
CA ALA A 140 -10.06 2.28 14.59
C ALA A 140 -10.87 3.13 15.58
N GLN A 141 -12.22 3.08 15.54
CA GLN A 141 -13.04 3.83 16.50
C GLN A 141 -12.99 3.19 17.89
N ASN A 142 -12.71 1.89 17.98
CA ASN A 142 -12.60 1.18 19.27
C ASN A 142 -11.45 1.68 20.15
N SER A 143 -10.47 2.40 19.60
CA SER A 143 -9.38 3.00 20.38
C SER A 143 -9.64 4.47 20.75
N LEU A 144 -10.79 5.04 20.37
CA LEU A 144 -11.16 6.39 20.75
C LEU A 144 -11.69 6.41 22.19
N GLY A 145 -11.32 7.43 22.96
CA GLY A 145 -11.84 7.65 24.31
C GLY A 145 -13.20 8.36 24.33
N ASP A 146 -13.58 8.88 25.49
CA ASP A 146 -14.91 9.49 25.72
C ASP A 146 -15.03 10.97 25.29
N HIS A 147 -14.14 11.48 24.44
CA HIS A 147 -14.25 12.86 23.95
C HIS A 147 -15.48 13.02 23.02
N PRO A 148 -16.26 14.12 23.12
CA PRO A 148 -17.50 14.29 22.36
C PRO A 148 -17.29 14.42 20.84
N LEU A 149 -16.12 14.90 20.43
CA LEU A 149 -15.78 15.21 19.04
C LEU A 149 -14.35 14.79 18.74
N TYR A 150 -14.14 14.13 17.61
CA TYR A 150 -12.82 13.80 17.08
C TYR A 150 -12.68 14.31 15.66
N VAL A 151 -11.48 14.77 15.29
CA VAL A 151 -11.16 15.19 13.92
C VAL A 151 -9.91 14.46 13.42
N PHE A 152 -10.00 13.91 12.20
CA PHE A 152 -8.96 13.10 11.56
C PHE A 152 -8.71 13.54 10.11
N PRO A 153 -7.52 13.32 9.56
CA PRO A 153 -6.37 12.65 10.16
C PRO A 153 -5.50 13.59 11.02
N LYS A 154 -4.87 13.05 12.07
CA LYS A 154 -3.88 13.78 12.86
C LYS A 154 -2.53 13.80 12.12
N ASP A 155 -1.87 14.94 12.12
CA ASP A 155 -0.50 15.14 11.62
C ASP A 155 -0.26 14.65 10.18
N LYS A 156 -1.27 14.72 9.30
CA LYS A 156 -1.12 14.29 7.90
C LYS A 156 -0.28 15.31 7.13
N LEU A 157 0.85 14.84 6.62
CA LEU A 157 1.71 15.55 5.70
C LEU A 157 1.36 15.15 4.26
N VAL A 158 1.10 16.13 3.40
CA VAL A 158 0.84 15.91 1.97
C VAL A 158 1.70 16.81 1.09
N GLU A 159 1.90 16.43 -0.16
CA GLU A 159 2.54 17.28 -1.15
C GLU A 159 1.53 18.27 -1.74
N GLU A 160 2.00 19.49 -2.02
CA GLU A 160 1.24 20.54 -2.69
C GLU A 160 0.62 20.02 -3.99
N GLY A 161 -0.66 20.36 -4.17
CA GLY A 161 -1.49 19.92 -5.27
C GLY A 161 -2.21 18.58 -5.05
N SER A 162 -1.98 17.90 -3.92
CA SER A 162 -2.73 16.69 -3.55
C SER A 162 -4.17 17.01 -3.13
N ASN A 163 -5.01 15.97 -3.12
CA ASN A 163 -6.33 16.03 -2.50
C ASN A 163 -6.27 15.47 -1.08
N VAL A 164 -7.01 16.05 -0.16
CA VAL A 164 -7.06 15.64 1.25
C VAL A 164 -8.51 15.55 1.71
N THR A 165 -8.85 14.44 2.34
CA THR A 165 -10.11 14.30 3.07
C THR A 165 -9.85 14.40 4.55
N VAL A 166 -10.60 15.27 5.22
CA VAL A 166 -10.67 15.38 6.68
C VAL A 166 -12.06 14.94 7.11
N CYS A 167 -12.19 14.34 8.28
CA CYS A 167 -13.49 14.02 8.84
C CYS A 167 -13.59 14.43 10.30
N TYR A 168 -14.82 14.51 10.78
CA TYR A 168 -15.08 14.43 12.21
C TYR A 168 -16.02 13.28 12.56
N ILE A 169 -15.92 12.84 13.81
CA ILE A 169 -16.79 11.85 14.43
C ILE A 169 -17.41 12.49 15.68
N SER A 170 -18.74 12.51 15.76
CA SER A 170 -19.49 13.02 16.91
C SER A 170 -20.00 11.87 17.78
N MET A 171 -19.38 11.61 18.93
CA MET A 171 -19.74 10.48 19.79
C MET A 171 -21.14 10.64 20.42
N ASN A 172 -21.54 11.88 20.72
CA ASN A 172 -22.80 12.18 21.40
C ASN A 172 -23.93 12.60 20.43
N HIS A 173 -23.77 12.37 19.12
CA HIS A 173 -24.71 12.84 18.09
C HIS A 173 -25.07 14.32 18.28
N GLN A 174 -24.06 15.13 18.57
CA GLN A 174 -24.28 16.51 18.92
C GLN A 174 -24.77 17.27 17.70
N ASP A 175 -25.97 17.83 17.82
CA ASP A 175 -26.52 18.71 16.79
C ASP A 175 -25.78 20.06 16.81
N ASN A 176 -25.65 20.67 15.63
CA ASN A 176 -25.05 22.00 15.42
C ASN A 176 -23.50 22.09 15.56
N ILE A 177 -22.78 21.18 14.90
CA ILE A 177 -21.33 21.30 14.72
C ILE A 177 -21.02 22.18 13.50
N SER A 178 -20.15 23.17 13.69
CA SER A 178 -19.63 24.03 12.62
C SER A 178 -18.12 23.83 12.47
N CYS A 179 -17.64 23.74 11.23
CA CYS A 179 -16.23 23.49 10.93
C CYS A 179 -15.62 24.64 10.14
N TYR A 180 -14.35 24.90 10.39
CA TYR A 180 -13.62 26.04 9.87
C TYR A 180 -12.26 25.60 9.32
N LEU A 181 -11.86 26.21 8.21
CA LEU A 181 -10.50 26.15 7.67
C LEU A 181 -9.93 27.57 7.72
N GLU A 182 -8.89 27.82 8.51
CA GLU A 182 -8.36 29.18 8.73
C GLU A 182 -9.45 30.20 9.10
N ASP A 183 -10.31 29.82 10.05
CA ASP A 183 -11.46 30.63 10.53
C ASP A 183 -12.55 30.90 9.49
N VAL A 184 -12.46 30.28 8.30
CA VAL A 184 -13.50 30.34 7.27
C VAL A 184 -14.43 29.14 7.44
N LEU A 185 -15.74 29.41 7.60
CA LEU A 185 -16.77 28.39 7.70
C LEU A 185 -16.80 27.52 6.43
N ILE A 186 -16.80 26.20 6.62
CA ILE A 186 -16.83 25.21 5.55
C ILE A 186 -17.89 24.15 5.79
N TYR A 187 -18.39 23.57 4.70
CA TYR A 187 -19.45 22.57 4.72
C TYR A 187 -18.93 21.23 4.23
N GLY A 188 -19.28 20.18 4.98
CA GLY A 188 -18.92 18.82 4.67
C GLY A 188 -20.10 18.02 4.14
N ARG A 189 -19.85 16.76 3.87
CA ARG A 189 -20.84 15.75 3.51
C ARG A 189 -20.99 14.75 4.66
N GLN A 190 -22.22 14.47 5.06
CA GLN A 190 -22.50 13.39 5.99
C GLN A 190 -22.23 12.03 5.32
N LEU A 191 -21.42 11.20 5.98
CA LEU A 191 -21.09 9.84 5.52
C LEU A 191 -21.86 8.76 6.29
N ASP A 192 -22.08 8.99 7.58
CA ASP A 192 -22.88 8.15 8.47
C ASP A 192 -23.55 9.02 9.55
N GLN A 193 -24.38 8.42 10.41
CA GLN A 193 -25.15 9.15 11.43
C GLN A 193 -24.29 10.09 12.29
N ASN A 194 -23.07 9.71 12.62
CA ASN A 194 -22.13 10.48 13.46
C ASN A 194 -20.86 10.95 12.72
N VAL A 195 -20.75 10.73 11.41
CA VAL A 195 -19.51 11.00 10.66
C VAL A 195 -19.77 11.96 9.51
N TRP A 196 -18.94 13.00 9.43
CA TRP A 196 -18.94 13.98 8.35
C TRP A 196 -17.55 14.11 7.76
N ALA A 197 -17.47 14.34 6.45
CA ALA A 197 -16.21 14.47 5.73
C ALA A 197 -16.15 15.76 4.89
N PHE A 198 -14.93 16.27 4.73
CA PHE A 198 -14.58 17.50 4.05
C PHE A 198 -13.46 17.18 3.07
N GLU A 199 -13.69 17.45 1.78
CA GLU A 199 -12.74 17.18 0.72
C GLU A 199 -12.09 18.49 0.28
N PHE A 200 -10.77 18.57 0.41
CA PHE A 200 -9.95 19.68 -0.05
C PHE A 200 -9.17 19.24 -1.27
N LYS A 201 -9.41 19.89 -2.41
CA LYS A 201 -8.75 19.55 -3.68
C LYS A 201 -7.59 20.50 -3.94
N ASN A 202 -6.52 19.97 -4.53
CA ASN A 202 -5.36 20.76 -4.96
C ASN A 202 -4.83 21.68 -3.84
N VAL A 203 -4.51 21.10 -2.68
CA VAL A 203 -4.13 21.86 -1.49
C VAL A 203 -2.81 22.62 -1.73
N SER A 204 -2.79 23.90 -1.40
CA SER A 204 -1.63 24.78 -1.60
C SER A 204 -0.72 24.84 -0.38
N PHE A 205 0.57 25.05 -0.60
CA PHE A 205 1.47 25.43 0.49
C PHE A 205 1.19 26.88 0.93
N ILE A 206 0.71 27.06 2.17
CA ILE A 206 0.49 28.38 2.76
C ILE A 206 1.67 28.79 3.65
N ARG A 207 2.02 27.95 4.62
CA ARG A 207 3.06 28.23 5.63
C ARG A 207 3.60 26.94 6.25
N LYS A 208 4.81 27.02 6.81
CA LYS A 208 5.51 25.88 7.45
C LYS A 208 4.78 25.31 8.68
N THR A 209 3.97 26.12 9.36
CA THR A 209 3.16 25.68 10.52
C THR A 209 1.89 24.95 10.11
N GLY A 210 1.59 24.86 8.80
CA GLY A 210 0.38 24.21 8.29
C GLY A 210 -0.88 25.07 8.37
N THR A 211 -1.96 24.46 7.90
CA THR A 211 -3.31 25.05 7.81
C THR A 211 -4.21 24.42 8.85
N ASN A 212 -4.87 25.22 9.67
CA ASN A 212 -5.71 24.73 10.76
C ASN A 212 -7.11 24.42 10.23
N PHE A 213 -7.53 23.17 10.44
CA PHE A 213 -8.93 22.76 10.33
C PHE A 213 -9.45 22.45 11.72
N TYR A 214 -10.60 22.98 12.10
CA TYR A 214 -11.22 22.63 13.38
C TYR A 214 -12.73 22.64 13.29
N CYS A 215 -13.38 21.88 14.17
CA CYS A 215 -14.81 21.82 14.31
C CYS A 215 -15.19 22.17 15.75
N LYS A 216 -16.30 22.89 15.90
CA LYS A 216 -16.84 23.35 17.18
C LYS A 216 -18.30 22.94 17.32
N GLY A 217 -18.58 22.21 18.40
CA GLY A 217 -19.93 21.91 18.89
C GLY A 217 -20.18 22.59 20.24
N GLN A 218 -20.88 21.91 21.16
CA GLN A 218 -20.95 22.33 22.57
C GLN A 218 -19.78 21.68 23.30
N GLY A 219 -18.70 22.43 23.49
CA GLY A 219 -17.45 21.97 24.09
C GLY A 219 -16.25 22.69 23.50
N ASP A 220 -15.06 22.22 23.87
CA ASP A 220 -13.82 22.70 23.28
C ASP A 220 -13.73 22.31 21.80
N PRO A 221 -13.20 23.21 20.96
CA PRO A 221 -13.01 22.91 19.55
C PRO A 221 -11.97 21.80 19.39
N GLU A 222 -12.26 20.86 18.51
CA GLU A 222 -11.32 19.81 18.14
C GLU A 222 -10.83 20.06 16.71
N GLY A 223 -9.55 19.85 16.46
CA GLY A 223 -8.96 20.19 15.17
C GLY A 223 -7.72 19.41 14.81
N VAL A 224 -7.25 19.67 13.60
CA VAL A 224 -6.05 19.10 12.99
C VAL A 224 -5.29 20.18 12.24
N VAL A 225 -3.98 19.98 12.14
CA VAL A 225 -3.12 20.80 11.29
C VAL A 225 -2.82 20.03 10.01
N LEU A 226 -3.21 20.60 8.88
CA LEU A 226 -2.86 20.09 7.56
C LEU A 226 -1.48 20.62 7.18
N LEU A 227 -0.49 19.73 7.16
CA LEU A 227 0.86 20.05 6.73
C LEU A 227 0.98 19.78 5.24
N VAL A 228 1.30 20.82 4.47
CA VAL A 228 1.53 20.73 3.03
C VAL A 228 3.00 21.03 2.76
N SER A 229 3.68 20.22 1.96
CA SER A 229 5.03 20.50 1.47
C SER A 229 5.00 21.00 0.04
N LYS A 230 5.91 21.88 -0.33
CA LYS A 230 6.12 22.17 -1.75
C LYS A 230 6.71 20.95 -2.46
N VAL A 231 6.47 20.88 -3.76
CA VAL A 231 6.98 19.81 -4.63
C VAL A 231 8.50 19.88 -4.67
N LEU A 232 9.15 18.72 -4.55
CA LEU A 232 10.61 18.62 -4.75
C LEU A 232 10.91 18.77 -6.24
N GLU A 233 11.53 19.91 -6.57
CA GLU A 233 12.05 20.18 -7.91
C GLU A 233 13.28 19.31 -8.21
N GLU A 234 13.47 19.03 -9.49
CA GLU A 234 14.73 18.45 -9.96
C GLU A 234 15.87 19.47 -9.78
N PRO A 235 17.05 19.05 -9.28
CA PRO A 235 18.20 19.95 -9.14
C PRO A 235 18.57 20.54 -10.51
N LYS A 236 18.75 21.87 -10.56
CA LYS A 236 19.10 22.59 -11.79
C LYS A 236 20.57 23.00 -11.77
N ASN A 237 21.13 23.29 -12.95
CA ASN A 237 22.51 23.78 -13.09
C ASN A 237 23.53 22.88 -12.38
N PHE A 238 23.32 21.57 -12.45
CA PHE A 238 24.22 20.60 -11.84
C PHE A 238 25.51 20.53 -12.63
N SER A 239 26.62 20.87 -11.98
CA SER A 239 27.95 20.90 -12.60
C SER A 239 29.00 20.43 -11.59
N CYS A 240 30.15 20.00 -12.08
CA CYS A 240 31.31 19.68 -11.26
C CYS A 240 32.54 20.37 -11.82
N GLU A 241 33.43 20.81 -10.93
CA GLU A 241 34.70 21.44 -11.29
C GLU A 241 35.82 20.95 -10.37
N THR A 242 37.06 21.17 -10.77
CA THR A 242 38.23 20.88 -9.95
C THR A 242 39.34 21.88 -10.21
N GLN A 243 40.07 22.22 -9.15
CA GLN A 243 41.22 23.12 -9.22
C GLN A 243 42.54 22.39 -9.02
N ASP A 244 42.51 21.21 -8.39
CA ASP A 244 43.70 20.48 -7.94
C ASP A 244 43.80 19.05 -8.51
N LEU A 245 42.82 18.64 -9.33
CA LEU A 245 42.66 17.28 -9.89
C LEU A 245 42.57 16.17 -8.81
N LYS A 246 42.37 16.54 -7.54
CA LYS A 246 42.26 15.62 -6.40
C LYS A 246 40.86 15.64 -5.81
N THR A 247 40.23 16.80 -5.78
CA THR A 247 38.86 16.97 -5.30
C THR A 247 38.00 17.57 -6.41
N LEU A 248 36.90 16.90 -6.73
CA LEU A 248 35.84 17.49 -7.55
C LEU A 248 34.83 18.15 -6.62
N THR A 249 34.50 19.40 -6.90
CA THR A 249 33.42 20.11 -6.21
C THR A 249 32.24 20.19 -7.17
N CYS A 250 31.17 19.51 -6.82
CA CYS A 250 29.93 19.53 -7.55
C CYS A 250 28.93 20.49 -6.91
N THR A 251 28.29 21.32 -7.72
CA THR A 251 27.33 22.33 -7.30
C THR A 251 26.04 22.21 -8.10
N TRP A 252 24.93 22.64 -7.50
CA TRP A 252 23.62 22.65 -8.14
C TRP A 252 22.70 23.66 -7.46
N ASP A 253 21.64 24.05 -8.15
CA ASP A 253 20.55 24.81 -7.60
C ASP A 253 19.50 23.86 -7.01
N PRO A 254 19.28 23.89 -5.67
CA PRO A 254 18.37 22.96 -5.01
C PRO A 254 16.88 23.30 -5.20
N GLY A 255 16.57 24.39 -5.92
CA GLY A 255 15.22 24.91 -6.09
C GLY A 255 14.62 25.47 -4.80
N ASN A 256 13.29 25.59 -4.78
CA ASN A 256 12.57 26.11 -3.63
C ASN A 256 12.71 25.21 -2.40
N ASP A 257 12.77 25.83 -1.23
CA ASP A 257 12.63 25.12 0.05
C ASP A 257 11.27 24.41 0.07
N THR A 258 11.27 23.09 0.31
CA THR A 258 10.06 22.27 0.35
C THR A 258 9.16 22.62 1.53
N GLY A 259 9.66 23.43 2.49
CA GLY A 259 8.91 23.84 3.67
C GLY A 259 8.74 22.72 4.69
N LEU A 260 9.36 21.57 4.45
CA LEU A 260 9.41 20.43 5.37
C LEU A 260 10.35 20.74 6.54
N ILE A 261 9.99 20.22 7.72
CA ILE A 261 10.90 20.21 8.88
C ILE A 261 12.13 19.35 8.55
N GLN A 262 11.92 18.21 7.89
CA GLN A 262 13.00 17.38 7.37
C GLN A 262 13.38 17.83 5.96
N LEU A 263 14.55 18.47 5.86
CA LEU A 263 15.09 18.94 4.59
C LEU A 263 15.36 17.76 3.62
N PRO A 264 15.28 18.00 2.30
CA PRO A 264 15.68 17.02 1.31
C PRO A 264 17.13 16.56 1.51
N SER A 265 17.38 15.28 1.32
CA SER A 265 18.73 14.72 1.28
C SER A 265 19.27 14.71 -0.16
N TYR A 266 20.57 14.93 -0.29
CA TYR A 266 21.25 14.93 -1.59
C TYR A 266 22.36 13.89 -1.57
N THR A 267 22.34 12.96 -2.53
CA THR A 267 23.34 11.90 -2.66
C THR A 267 23.96 11.98 -4.04
N LEU A 268 25.30 12.07 -4.09
CA LEU A 268 26.06 12.01 -5.32
C LEU A 268 26.46 10.55 -5.57
N PHE A 269 26.13 10.02 -6.74
CA PHE A 269 26.46 8.69 -7.21
C PHE A 269 27.36 8.78 -8.44
N GLU A 270 28.36 7.92 -8.52
CA GLU A 270 29.24 7.82 -9.68
C GLU A 270 29.10 6.41 -10.29
N SER A 271 28.74 6.36 -11.56
CA SER A 271 28.21 5.15 -12.19
C SER A 271 29.30 4.12 -12.52
N PHE A 272 30.51 4.55 -12.86
CA PHE A 272 31.58 3.63 -13.28
C PHE A 272 32.20 2.89 -12.08
N SER A 273 32.44 3.60 -10.99
CA SER A 273 32.96 3.07 -9.73
C SER A 273 31.86 2.47 -8.84
N GLY A 274 30.59 2.81 -9.08
CA GLY A 274 29.46 2.42 -8.25
C GLY A 274 29.46 3.06 -6.85
N LYS A 275 30.33 4.04 -6.60
CA LYS A 275 30.43 4.71 -5.30
C LYS A 275 29.34 5.76 -5.14
N LYS A 276 28.96 6.02 -3.89
CA LYS A 276 28.03 7.09 -3.52
C LYS A 276 28.50 7.86 -2.30
N THR A 277 28.11 9.12 -2.20
CA THR A 277 28.39 9.98 -1.05
C THR A 277 27.18 10.83 -0.73
N LEU A 278 26.80 10.85 0.56
CA LEU A 278 25.77 11.75 1.06
C LEU A 278 26.36 13.16 1.21
N CYS A 279 25.74 14.13 0.56
CA CYS A 279 26.21 15.50 0.55
C CYS A 279 25.82 16.21 1.84
N LYS A 280 26.81 16.88 2.47
CA LYS A 280 26.60 17.60 3.74
C LYS A 280 25.90 18.94 3.53
N HIS A 281 26.05 19.53 2.35
CA HIS A 281 25.47 20.83 2.00
C HIS A 281 24.34 20.64 0.99
N ARG A 282 23.39 21.59 1.01
CA ARG A 282 22.17 21.54 0.19
C ARG A 282 22.42 21.75 -1.30
N ASN A 283 23.52 22.42 -1.66
CA ASN A 283 23.84 22.87 -3.01
C ASN A 283 25.29 22.56 -3.42
N ARG A 284 25.99 21.76 -2.62
CA ARG A 284 27.40 21.44 -2.84
C ARG A 284 27.76 20.05 -2.30
N CYS A 285 28.57 19.32 -3.05
CA CYS A 285 29.14 18.05 -2.66
C CYS A 285 30.59 17.98 -3.13
N ASP A 286 31.48 17.53 -2.27
CA ASP A 286 32.87 17.29 -2.67
C ASP A 286 33.08 15.77 -2.87
N TRP A 287 33.78 15.42 -3.94
CA TRP A 287 34.11 14.05 -4.32
C TRP A 287 35.63 13.88 -4.41
N GLN A 288 36.13 12.82 -3.78
CA GLN A 288 37.56 12.54 -3.75
C GLN A 288 37.96 11.66 -4.94
N VAL A 289 38.88 12.16 -5.77
CA VAL A 289 39.46 11.43 -6.89
C VAL A 289 40.34 10.31 -6.36
N THR A 290 40.08 9.07 -6.78
CA THR A 290 40.89 7.92 -6.40
C THR A 290 42.11 7.77 -7.29
N GLN A 291 43.17 7.16 -6.76
CA GLN A 291 44.49 7.04 -7.41
C GLN A 291 44.48 6.22 -8.71
N ASP A 292 43.52 5.31 -8.89
CA ASP A 292 43.20 4.64 -10.16
C ASP A 292 42.27 5.51 -11.04
N SER A 293 42.61 6.80 -11.16
CA SER A 293 41.71 7.84 -11.66
C SER A 293 41.22 7.55 -13.07
N GLN A 294 39.90 7.56 -13.26
CA GLN A 294 39.26 7.57 -14.57
C GLN A 294 39.28 9.01 -15.11
N GLU A 295 39.60 9.19 -16.39
CA GLU A 295 39.55 10.52 -17.04
C GLU A 295 38.12 11.07 -17.10
N MET A 296 37.14 10.17 -17.10
CA MET A 296 35.72 10.46 -17.26
C MET A 296 34.93 9.97 -16.05
N TYR A 297 34.03 10.81 -15.56
CA TYR A 297 33.12 10.51 -14.46
C TYR A 297 31.68 10.64 -14.94
N ASN A 298 30.83 9.69 -14.55
CA ASN A 298 29.40 9.78 -14.80
C ASN A 298 28.66 9.97 -13.48
N PHE A 299 28.46 11.24 -13.14
CA PHE A 299 27.81 11.62 -11.90
C PHE A 299 26.30 11.68 -12.05
N THR A 300 25.61 11.17 -11.06
CA THR A 300 24.18 11.34 -10.87
C THR A 300 23.95 11.91 -9.48
N LEU A 301 23.39 13.12 -9.42
CA LEU A 301 22.92 13.72 -8.18
C LEU A 301 21.48 13.30 -7.95
N VAL A 302 21.20 12.67 -6.81
CA VAL A 302 19.85 12.28 -6.39
C VAL A 302 19.41 13.16 -5.24
N ALA A 303 18.30 13.88 -5.42
CA ALA A 303 17.59 14.60 -4.38
C ALA A 303 16.38 13.78 -3.93
N GLU A 304 16.22 13.59 -2.62
CA GLU A 304 15.16 12.78 -2.02
C GLU A 304 14.49 13.53 -0.86
N ASN A 305 13.16 13.49 -0.81
CA ASN A 305 12.39 13.86 0.37
C ASN A 305 11.41 12.73 0.72
N TYR A 306 10.48 13.00 1.64
CA TYR A 306 9.47 12.02 2.05
C TYR A 306 8.58 11.52 0.89
N PHE A 307 8.34 12.35 -0.13
CA PHE A 307 7.38 12.08 -1.20
C PHE A 307 8.01 11.57 -2.49
N ARG A 308 9.18 12.10 -2.86
CA ARG A 308 9.74 11.93 -4.20
C ARG A 308 11.25 11.80 -4.18
N LYS A 309 11.72 11.21 -5.28
CA LYS A 309 13.11 11.19 -5.73
C LYS A 309 13.22 11.91 -7.06
N ARG A 310 14.21 12.77 -7.20
CA ARG A 310 14.60 13.45 -8.44
C ARG A 310 16.09 13.25 -8.66
N SER A 311 16.49 13.23 -9.92
CA SER A 311 17.90 13.04 -10.25
C SER A 311 18.29 13.74 -11.52
N VAL A 312 19.52 14.24 -11.54
CA VAL A 312 20.15 14.81 -12.72
C VAL A 312 21.53 14.18 -12.86
N SER A 313 21.96 13.97 -14.11
CA SER A 313 23.23 13.31 -14.41
C SER A 313 24.05 14.17 -15.35
N ILE A 314 25.37 14.12 -15.18
CA ILE A 314 26.34 14.75 -16.08
C ILE A 314 27.51 13.80 -16.32
N LEU A 315 28.14 13.99 -17.47
CA LEU A 315 29.41 13.38 -17.81
C LEU A 315 30.50 14.44 -17.63
N PHE A 316 31.49 14.17 -16.79
CA PHE A 316 32.55 15.13 -16.45
C PHE A 316 33.92 14.58 -16.86
N ASN A 317 34.69 15.39 -17.58
CA ASN A 317 36.08 15.07 -17.96
C ASN A 317 37.06 15.80 -17.04
N LEU A 318 37.91 15.05 -16.35
CA LEU A 318 38.88 15.56 -15.38
C LEU A 318 39.94 16.48 -16.02
N ILE A 319 40.33 16.21 -17.28
CA ILE A 319 41.44 16.87 -17.97
C ILE A 319 40.98 18.15 -18.69
N HIS A 320 39.72 18.22 -19.12
CA HIS A 320 39.21 19.33 -19.93
C HIS A 320 38.44 20.41 -19.15
N GLY A 321 38.26 20.27 -17.83
CA GLY A 321 37.78 21.34 -16.96
C GLY A 321 36.44 21.99 -17.36
N GLY A 322 35.60 21.29 -18.15
CA GLY A 322 34.36 21.82 -18.70
C GLY A 322 33.60 20.76 -19.50
N GLU A 323 32.27 20.86 -19.48
CA GLU A 323 31.29 19.93 -20.08
C GLU A 323 31.53 19.67 -21.58
N THR A 324 31.28 18.43 -22.02
CA THR A 324 31.02 18.06 -23.42
C THR A 324 29.60 17.59 -23.59
#